data_AF-A0A537XBV4-F1
#
_entry.id   AF-A0A537XBV4-F1
#
_cell.length_a   1.000
_cell.length_b   1.000
_cell.length_c   1.000
_cell.angle_alpha   90.00
_cell.angle_beta   90.00
_cell.angle_gamma   90.00
#
_symmetry.space_group_name_H-M   'P 1'
#
loop_
_entity.id
_entity.type
_entity.pdbx_description
1 polymer ?
#
loop_
_entity_poly.entity_id
_entity_poly.type
_entity_poly.pdbx_seq_one_letter_code
_entity_poly.pdbx_strand_id
1 'polypeptide(L)' 'MISWDVRPQWQIEADPAKTSEVEVRFVSETPSRTRVELEHHNLERHGEGWEQMRDAVGAPDGWDLGLRRFAERLTR' A
#
# COMPACT_ATOMS: atom_id res chain seq x y z
N MET A 1 3.47 9.90 -4.57
CA MET A 1 3.72 9.16 -3.31
C MET A 1 3.01 9.86 -2.15
N ILE A 2 2.51 9.09 -1.17
CA ILE A 2 1.86 9.57 0.06
C ILE A 2 2.57 8.90 1.23
N SER A 3 2.81 9.64 2.32
CA SER A 3 3.39 9.06 3.54
C SER A 3 2.42 8.05 4.16
N TRP A 4 2.97 6.93 4.63
CA TRP A 4 2.28 5.90 5.39
C TRP A 4 2.73 6.02 6.85
N ASP A 5 1.98 6.83 7.59
CA ASP A 5 2.24 7.19 8.99
C ASP A 5 1.74 6.11 9.96
N VAL A 6 1.88 4.83 9.58
CA VAL A 6 1.39 3.69 10.36
C VAL A 6 2.52 2.68 10.56
N ARG A 7 2.86 2.44 11.82
CA ARG A 7 3.90 1.48 12.22
C ARG A 7 3.39 0.03 12.14
N PRO A 8 4.27 -1.00 12.19
CA PRO A 8 3.89 -2.41 12.06
C PRO A 8 2.80 -2.89 13.03
N GLN A 9 2.66 -2.24 14.19
CA GLN A 9 1.60 -2.54 15.17
C GLN A 9 0.27 -1.84 14.88
N TRP A 10 0.07 -1.27 13.68
CA TRP A 10 -1.15 -0.58 13.26
C TRP A 10 -1.52 0.61 14.14
N GLN A 11 -0.51 1.40 14.50
CA GLN A 11 -0.64 2.65 15.25
C GLN A 11 -0.01 3.79 14.47
N ILE A 12 -0.39 5.02 14.81
CA ILE A 12 0.21 6.21 14.20
C ILE A 12 1.71 6.26 14.53
N GLU A 13 2.54 6.47 13.51
CA GLU A 13 3.94 6.85 13.62
C GLU A 13 4.05 8.37 13.48
N ALA A 14 4.59 9.02 14.52
CA ALA A 14 4.66 10.48 14.59
C ALA A 14 6.01 11.02 14.12
N ASP A 15 7.04 10.19 14.05
CA ASP A 15 8.35 10.53 13.52
C ASP A 15 8.38 10.29 11.99
N PRO A 16 8.39 11.34 11.15
CA PRO A 16 8.41 11.18 9.69
C PRO A 16 9.63 10.43 9.17
N ALA A 17 10.73 10.35 9.92
CA ALA A 17 11.90 9.57 9.52
C ALA A 17 11.64 8.05 9.60
N LYS A 18 10.58 7.63 10.30
CA LYS A 18 10.18 6.24 10.49
C LYS A 18 8.97 5.83 9.66
N THR A 19 8.45 6.73 8.83
CA THR A 19 7.30 6.42 7.96
C THR A 19 7.77 5.82 6.64
N SER A 20 6.97 4.87 6.14
CA SER A 20 7.09 4.34 4.78
C SER A 20 6.25 5.16 3.81
N GLU A 21 6.25 4.82 2.53
CA GLU A 21 5.49 5.58 1.52
C GLU A 21 4.67 4.63 0.64
N VAL A 22 3.47 5.06 0.24
CA VAL A 22 2.64 4.35 -0.73
C VAL A 22 2.56 5.19 -2.01
N GLU A 23 2.80 4.56 -3.15
CA GLU A 23 2.52 5.12 -4.45
C GLU A 23 1.41 4.34 -5.15
N VAL A 24 0.46 5.07 -5.72
CA VAL A 24 -0.59 4.50 -6.56
C VAL A 24 -0.52 5.19 -7.92
N ARG A 25 -0.33 4.41 -8.98
CA ARG A 25 -0.28 4.89 -10.36
C ARG A 25 -1.48 4.35 -11.14
N PHE A 26 -2.14 5.24 -11.88
CA PHE A 26 -3.23 4.89 -12.79
C PHE A 26 -2.70 4.93 -14.22
N VAL A 27 -2.58 3.75 -14.83
CA VAL A 27 -2.05 3.58 -16.19
C VAL A 27 -3.21 3.26 -17.11
N SER A 28 -3.46 4.12 -18.10
CA SER A 28 -4.45 3.84 -19.14
C SER A 28 -3.96 2.69 -20.03
N GLU A 29 -4.72 1.59 -20.09
CA GLU A 29 -4.45 0.48 -21.01
C GLU A 29 -5.28 0.60 -22.28
N THR A 30 -6.53 1.05 -22.14
CA THR A 30 -7.45 1.38 -23.24
C THR A 30 -8.34 2.56 -22.81
N PRO A 31 -9.14 3.16 -23.70
CA PRO A 31 -10.07 4.23 -23.32
C PRO A 31 -11.08 3.86 -22.23
N SER A 32 -11.32 2.56 -21.99
CA SER A 32 -12.27 2.04 -21.00
C SER A 32 -11.63 1.14 -19.94
N ARG A 33 -10.29 1.02 -19.91
CA ARG A 33 -9.58 0.17 -18.97
C ARG A 33 -8.36 0.88 -18.40
N THR A 34 -8.29 0.91 -17.08
CA THR A 34 -7.16 1.47 -16.33
C THR A 34 -6.54 0.38 -15.47
N ARG A 35 -5.22 0.21 -15.57
CA ARG A 35 -4.44 -0.61 -14.65
C ARG A 35 -3.98 0.25 -13.48
N VAL A 36 -4.26 -0.22 -12.26
CA VAL A 36 -3.80 0.40 -11.03
C VAL A 36 -2.56 -0.34 -10.57
N GLU A 37 -1.44 0.37 -10.44
CA GLU A 37 -0.22 -0.14 -9.83
C GLU A 37 -0.10 0.44 -8.42
N LEU A 38 0.24 -0.38 -7.44
CA LEU A 38 0.52 0.04 -6.06
C LEU A 38 1.92 -0.44 -5.67
N GLU A 39 2.74 0.48 -5.18
CA GLU A 39 4.06 0.19 -4.61
C GLU A 39 4.13 0.75 -3.18
N HIS A 40 4.74 -0.01 -2.27
CA HIS A 40 4.96 0.39 -0.88
C HIS A 40 6.48 0.44 -0.63
N HIS A 41 7.01 1.65 -0.54
CA HIS A 41 8.44 1.92 -0.46
C HIS A 41 8.89 2.15 0.98
N ASN A 42 10.21 2.04 1.19
CA ASN A 42 10.89 2.45 2.41
C ASN A 42 10.35 1.76 3.67
N LEU A 43 9.92 0.51 3.55
CA LEU A 43 9.35 -0.27 4.65
C LEU A 43 10.37 -0.44 5.78
N GLU A 44 11.65 -0.55 5.46
CA GLU A 44 12.76 -0.67 6.42
C GLU A 44 12.89 0.52 7.38
N ARG A 45 12.30 1.69 7.05
CA ARG A 45 12.27 2.85 7.95
C ARG A 45 11.49 2.60 9.25
N HIS A 46 10.60 1.61 9.27
CA HIS A 46 9.87 1.21 10.48
C HIS A 46 10.79 0.64 11.59
N GLY A 47 12.06 0.38 11.28
CA GLY A 47 13.05 -0.12 12.24
C GLY A 47 12.93 -1.62 12.50
N GLU A 48 13.30 -2.05 13.69
CA GLU A 48 13.28 -3.47 14.06
C GLU A 48 11.89 -4.07 13.90
N GLY A 49 11.79 -5.17 13.13
CA GLY A 49 10.53 -5.86 12.85
C GLY A 49 9.70 -5.24 11.73
N TRP A 50 10.27 -4.34 10.91
CA TRP A 50 9.60 -3.78 9.74
C TRP A 50 9.05 -4.82 8.76
N GLU A 51 9.66 -6.01 8.72
CA GLU A 51 9.22 -7.13 7.89
C GLU A 51 7.77 -7.54 8.20
N GLN A 52 7.29 -7.31 9.43
CA GLN A 52 5.88 -7.53 9.78
C GLN A 52 4.95 -6.65 8.94
N MET A 53 5.33 -5.40 8.66
CA MET A 53 4.56 -4.53 7.76
C MET A 53 4.60 -5.08 6.34
N ARG A 54 5.78 -5.47 5.82
CA ARG A 54 5.92 -6.10 4.50
C ARG A 54 5.00 -7.32 4.36
N ASP A 55 5.04 -8.22 5.33
CA ASP A 55 4.29 -9.47 5.31
C ASP A 55 2.80 -9.20 5.44
N ALA A 56 2.38 -8.24 6.29
CA ALA A 56 0.98 -7.88 6.46
C ALA A 56 0.38 -7.22 5.22
N VAL A 57 1.08 -6.26 4.60
CA VAL A 57 0.56 -5.59 3.40
C VAL A 57 0.66 -6.45 2.14
N GLY A 58 1.61 -7.39 2.11
CA GLY A 58 1.80 -8.38 1.05
C GLY A 58 0.94 -9.64 1.19
N ALA A 59 0.26 -9.83 2.31
CA ALA A 59 -0.64 -10.96 2.53
C ALA A 59 -1.86 -10.91 1.59
N PRO A 60 -2.53 -12.05 1.32
CA PRO A 60 -3.72 -12.09 0.46
C PRO A 60 -4.87 -11.17 0.92
N ASP A 61 -4.94 -10.87 2.21
CA ASP A 61 -5.89 -9.97 2.87
C ASP A 61 -5.35 -8.53 3.06
N GLY A 62 -4.13 -8.25 2.61
CA GLY A 62 -3.50 -6.92 2.56
C GLY A 62 -3.92 -6.10 1.33
N TRP A 63 -2.96 -5.50 0.63
CA TRP A 63 -3.23 -4.63 -0.53
C TRP A 63 -4.01 -5.33 -1.64
N ASP A 64 -3.73 -6.61 -1.89
CA ASP A 64 -4.37 -7.40 -2.93
C ASP A 64 -5.90 -7.52 -2.73
N LEU A 65 -6.36 -7.73 -1.50
CA LEU A 65 -7.81 -7.75 -1.21
C LEU A 65 -8.46 -6.39 -1.46
N GLY A 66 -7.79 -5.30 -1.06
CA GLY A 66 -8.27 -3.94 -1.28
C GLY A 66 -8.44 -3.61 -2.76
N LEU A 67 -7.41 -3.89 -3.57
CA LEU A 67 -7.41 -3.65 -5.01
C LEU A 67 -8.46 -4.50 -5.74
N ARG A 68 -8.60 -5.78 -5.37
CA ARG A 68 -9.65 -6.66 -5.93
C ARG A 68 -11.05 -6.12 -5.64
N ARG A 69 -11.34 -5.76 -4.39
CA ARG A 69 -12.64 -5.19 -4.01
C ARG A 69 -12.93 -3.87 -4.72
N PHE A 70 -11.91 -3.03 -4.91
CA PHE A 70 -12.05 -1.79 -5.67
C PHE A 70 -12.44 -2.08 -7.13
N ALA A 71 -11.72 -3.00 -7.79
CA ALA A 71 -12.04 -3.41 -9.15
C ALA A 71 -13.47 -3.97 -9.28
N GLU A 72 -13.88 -4.87 -8.37
CA GLU A 72 -15.24 -5.43 -8.34
C GLU A 72 -16.34 -4.38 -8.22
N ARG A 73 -16.09 -3.25 -7.55
CA ARG A 73 -17.06 -2.15 -7.43
C ARG A 73 -17.20 -1.33 -8.70
N LEU A 74 -16.17 -1.30 -9.54
CA LEU A 74 -16.17 -0.57 -10.82
C LEU A 74 -16.69 -1.40 -11.99
N THR A 75 -16.73 -2.72 -11.85
CA THR A 75 -17.30 -3.64 -12.85
C THR A 75 -18.80 -3.91 -12.66
N ARG A 76 -19.45 -3.21 -11.72
CA ARG A 76 -20.90 -3.29 -11.48
C ARG A 76 -21.67 -2.31 -12.36
#